data_AF-A3FAM4-F1
#
_entry.id   AF-A3FAM4-F1
#
_cell.length_a   1.000
_cell.length_b   1.000
_cell.length_c   1.000
_cell.angle_alpha   90.00
_cell.angle_beta   90.00
_cell.angle_gamma   90.00
#
_symmetry.space_group_name_H-M   'P 1'
#
loop_
_entity.id
_entity.type
_entity.pdbx_description
1 polymer ?
#
loop_
_entity_poly.entity_id
_entity_poly.type
_entity_poly.pdbx_seq_one_letter_code
_entity_poly.pdbx_strand_id
1 'polypeptide(L)'
;PADLEIIDPDTIRTNYGGPMVEFRKSKGLTAEAAAEQLKDTVVLGTMMLALDEVDGLVSGAVHTTANTIRPALQLIKTTPDAGLVSSEFFMLMPDQVLVYGDCAVNPNPTSEELAIIAIQSADSAKAFGIEPKVAMISYSTGTSGAGPDVEKVAKAVELVRTKRPDLLIDGPLQYDAASVPSVGKSKAPDSAVAGQATVFVFPDLNTGNTTYKAVQRSANVLSVGP
;
A
#
# COMPACT_ATOMS: atom_id res chain seq x y z
N PRO A 1 -13.71 -4.47 27.10
CA PRO A 1 -12.73 -5.43 27.68
C PRO A 1 -12.32 -4.95 29.07
N ALA A 2 -11.94 -5.82 30.00
CA ALA A 2 -11.59 -5.42 31.37
C ALA A 2 -10.21 -4.73 31.45
N ASP A 3 -9.38 -4.94 30.45
CA ASP A 3 -8.06 -4.39 30.18
C ASP A 3 -8.09 -3.17 29.24
N LEU A 4 -9.28 -2.66 28.90
CA LEU A 4 -9.40 -1.47 28.06
C LEU A 4 -9.00 -0.23 28.87
N GLU A 5 -7.87 0.36 28.52
CA GLU A 5 -7.44 1.65 29.04
C GLU A 5 -8.06 2.80 28.22
N ILE A 6 -8.58 3.81 28.92
CA ILE A 6 -9.11 5.04 28.31
C ILE A 6 -8.29 6.20 28.86
N ILE A 7 -7.54 6.85 27.99
CA ILE A 7 -6.67 7.96 28.36
C ILE A 7 -7.31 9.27 27.91
N ASP A 8 -7.43 10.22 28.84
CA ASP A 8 -7.84 11.59 28.51
C ASP A 8 -6.67 12.33 27.83
N PRO A 9 -6.82 12.77 26.56
CA PRO A 9 -5.77 13.47 25.82
C PRO A 9 -5.19 14.67 26.55
N ASP A 10 -6.00 15.39 27.35
CA ASP A 10 -5.56 16.61 28.04
C ASP A 10 -4.60 16.30 29.20
N THR A 11 -4.66 15.09 29.75
CA THR A 11 -3.79 14.66 30.85
C THR A 11 -2.38 14.28 30.40
N ILE A 12 -2.22 13.90 29.13
CA ILE A 12 -0.95 13.38 28.60
C ILE A 12 -0.28 14.31 27.57
N ARG A 13 -1.00 15.29 27.02
CA ARG A 13 -0.54 16.10 25.88
C ARG A 13 0.82 16.74 26.04
N THR A 14 1.11 17.24 27.25
CA THR A 14 2.36 17.92 27.58
C THR A 14 3.60 17.01 27.47
N ASN A 15 3.41 15.70 27.57
CA ASN A 15 4.50 14.72 27.52
C ASN A 15 5.14 14.64 26.13
N TYR A 16 4.38 14.96 25.07
CA TYR A 16 4.79 14.72 23.69
C TYR A 16 5.32 15.98 22.98
N GLY A 17 5.14 17.18 23.54
CA GLY A 17 5.57 18.44 22.92
C GLY A 17 7.07 18.51 22.66
N GLY A 18 7.88 18.25 23.69
CA GLY A 18 9.34 18.24 23.59
C GLY A 18 9.86 17.18 22.60
N PRO A 19 9.47 15.90 22.74
CA PRO A 19 9.86 14.85 21.80
C PRO A 19 9.48 15.15 20.35
N MET A 20 8.26 15.67 20.10
CA MET A 20 7.80 16.00 18.74
C MET A 20 8.66 17.10 18.09
N VAL A 21 9.05 18.12 18.85
CA VAL A 21 9.97 19.17 18.39
C VAL A 21 11.32 18.58 18.02
N GLU A 22 11.88 17.68 18.83
CA GLU A 22 13.17 17.05 18.52
C GLU A 22 13.09 16.17 17.26
N PHE A 23 12.05 15.35 17.12
CA PHE A 23 11.82 14.53 15.92
C PHE A 23 11.70 15.37 14.64
N ARG A 24 11.11 16.57 14.74
CA ARG A 24 10.86 17.46 13.59
C ARG A 24 11.76 18.69 13.56
N LYS A 25 12.86 18.68 14.30
CA LYS A 25 13.83 19.78 14.39
C LYS A 25 14.42 20.18 13.05
N SER A 26 14.75 19.19 12.21
CA SER A 26 15.24 19.41 10.84
C SER A 26 14.22 20.09 9.92
N LYS A 27 12.94 20.12 10.32
CA LYS A 27 11.84 20.80 9.62
C LYS A 27 11.42 22.10 10.30
N GLY A 28 12.13 22.54 11.35
CA GLY A 28 11.88 23.82 12.03
C GLY A 28 10.58 23.87 12.83
N LEU A 29 10.10 22.73 13.36
CA LEU A 29 8.90 22.73 14.19
C LEU A 29 9.14 23.46 15.51
N THR A 30 8.33 24.47 15.82
CA THR A 30 8.39 25.20 17.11
C THR A 30 7.57 24.50 18.19
N ALA A 31 7.83 24.82 19.46
CA ALA A 31 7.07 24.27 20.58
C ALA A 31 5.59 24.64 20.53
N GLU A 32 5.26 25.87 20.12
CA GLU A 32 3.88 26.34 19.98
C GLU A 32 3.15 25.58 18.86
N ALA A 33 3.82 25.40 17.72
CA ALA A 33 3.26 24.64 16.60
C ALA A 33 3.09 23.14 16.94
N ALA A 34 4.01 22.57 17.72
CA ALA A 34 3.88 21.20 18.23
C ALA A 34 2.68 21.08 19.19
N ALA A 35 2.53 22.02 20.13
CA ALA A 35 1.39 22.04 21.06
C ALA A 35 0.04 22.17 20.34
N GLU A 36 -0.03 22.92 19.23
CA GLU A 36 -1.23 23.02 18.40
C GLU A 36 -1.52 21.71 17.64
N GLN A 37 -0.50 21.07 17.07
CA GLN A 37 -0.67 19.79 16.36
C GLN A 37 -1.08 18.66 17.32
N LEU A 38 -0.55 18.65 18.54
CA LEU A 38 -0.91 17.69 19.58
C LEU A 38 -2.35 17.82 20.10
N LYS A 39 -3.11 18.82 19.63
CA LYS A 39 -4.56 18.85 19.86
C LYS A 39 -5.33 17.83 19.05
N ASP A 40 -4.74 17.36 17.95
CA ASP A 40 -5.29 16.26 17.17
C ASP A 40 -4.92 14.93 17.84
N THR A 41 -5.94 14.16 18.24
CA THR A 41 -5.78 12.84 18.87
C THR A 41 -5.00 11.84 18.02
N VAL A 42 -5.04 11.98 16.68
CA VAL A 42 -4.27 11.13 15.76
C VAL A 42 -2.79 11.48 15.84
N VAL A 43 -2.45 12.77 15.91
CA VAL A 43 -1.06 13.22 16.10
C VAL A 43 -0.54 12.77 17.47
N LEU A 44 -1.36 12.93 18.51
CA LEU A 44 -1.02 12.50 19.87
C LEU A 44 -0.75 10.98 19.92
N GLY A 45 -1.66 10.16 19.41
CA GLY A 45 -1.45 8.71 19.35
C GLY A 45 -0.28 8.30 18.46
N THR A 46 0.02 9.06 17.40
CA THR A 46 1.21 8.82 16.57
C THR A 46 2.49 9.10 17.37
N MET A 47 2.48 10.10 18.26
CA MET A 47 3.61 10.34 19.15
C MET A 47 3.79 9.23 20.19
N MET A 48 2.70 8.67 20.73
CA MET A 48 2.75 7.49 21.59
C MET A 48 3.43 6.31 20.88
N LEU A 49 3.01 6.04 19.64
CA LEU A 49 3.63 5.03 18.79
C LEU A 49 5.10 5.34 18.49
N ALA A 50 5.43 6.60 18.21
CA ALA A 50 6.82 7.02 17.93
C ALA A 50 7.76 6.90 19.14
N LEU A 51 7.19 6.86 20.35
CA LEU A 51 7.90 6.68 21.62
C LEU A 51 7.82 5.24 22.15
N ASP A 52 7.31 4.30 21.35
CA ASP A 52 7.21 2.87 21.71
C ASP A 52 6.30 2.62 22.93
N GLU A 53 5.31 3.49 23.16
CA GLU A 53 4.33 3.35 24.25
C GLU A 53 3.14 2.46 23.85
N VAL A 54 2.94 2.26 22.53
CA VAL A 54 1.90 1.41 21.94
C VAL A 54 2.45 0.75 20.67
N ASP A 55 1.91 -0.41 20.30
CA ASP A 55 2.40 -1.19 19.13
C ASP A 55 1.76 -0.77 17.80
N GLY A 56 0.68 0.02 17.82
CA GLY A 56 -0.03 0.42 16.62
C GLY A 56 -1.10 1.47 16.86
N LEU A 57 -1.55 2.10 15.78
CA LEU A 57 -2.59 3.12 15.81
C LEU A 57 -3.64 2.85 14.72
N VAL A 58 -4.91 2.82 15.13
CA VAL A 58 -6.05 2.70 14.22
C VAL A 58 -6.90 3.96 14.34
N SER A 59 -7.11 4.64 13.21
CA SER A 59 -7.95 5.85 13.10
C SER A 59 -8.69 5.83 11.75
N GLY A 60 -9.43 6.90 11.43
CA GLY A 60 -10.10 7.08 10.13
C GLY A 60 -11.62 6.92 10.14
N ALA A 61 -12.24 6.53 11.28
CA ALA A 61 -13.70 6.46 11.39
C ALA A 61 -14.37 7.85 11.24
N VAL A 62 -13.72 8.90 11.75
CA VAL A 62 -14.18 10.31 11.68
C VAL A 62 -13.15 11.26 11.07
N HIS A 63 -11.99 10.72 10.66
CA HIS A 63 -10.89 11.48 10.07
C HIS A 63 -10.68 11.08 8.61
N THR A 64 -10.16 11.99 7.79
CA THR A 64 -9.76 11.64 6.43
C THR A 64 -8.53 10.74 6.43
N THR A 65 -8.37 9.92 5.39
CA THR A 65 -7.16 9.11 5.17
C THR A 65 -5.89 9.96 5.21
N ALA A 66 -5.94 11.15 4.60
CA ALA A 66 -4.82 12.09 4.61
C ALA A 66 -4.44 12.57 6.03
N ASN A 67 -5.43 12.77 6.91
CA ASN A 67 -5.18 13.15 8.31
C ASN A 67 -4.58 12.00 9.13
N THR A 68 -4.83 10.75 8.74
CA THR A 68 -4.26 9.57 9.42
C THR A 68 -2.84 9.26 8.94
N ILE A 69 -2.58 9.32 7.63
CA ILE A 69 -1.28 8.96 7.05
C ILE A 69 -0.23 10.05 7.27
N ARG A 70 -0.61 11.34 7.20
CA ARG A 70 0.34 12.45 7.27
C ARG A 70 1.16 12.46 8.58
N PRO A 71 0.57 12.34 9.78
CA PRO A 71 1.34 12.26 11.02
C PRO A 71 2.27 11.06 11.04
N ALA A 72 1.79 9.88 10.62
CA ALA A 72 2.61 8.66 10.56
C ALA A 72 3.85 8.84 9.68
N LEU A 73 3.71 9.43 8.49
CA LEU A 73 4.85 9.71 7.61
C LEU A 73 5.82 10.77 8.17
N GLN A 74 5.31 11.73 8.94
CA GLN A 74 6.15 12.80 9.52
C GLN A 74 6.93 12.33 10.76
N LEU A 75 6.36 11.42 11.54
CA LEU A 75 6.86 11.03 12.86
C LEU A 75 7.47 9.62 12.86
N ILE A 76 6.77 8.63 12.31
CA ILE A 76 7.20 7.22 12.26
C ILE A 76 8.11 6.97 11.05
N LYS A 77 7.75 7.54 9.90
CA LYS A 77 8.42 7.36 8.59
C LYS A 77 8.29 5.93 8.06
N THR A 78 8.88 5.68 6.90
CA THR A 78 8.98 4.36 6.28
C THR A 78 10.16 3.57 6.87
N THR A 79 10.15 2.25 6.70
CA THR A 79 11.38 1.45 6.87
C THR A 79 12.46 1.92 5.87
N PRO A 80 13.76 1.71 6.18
CA PRO A 80 14.86 2.25 5.36
C PRO A 80 14.80 1.89 3.87
N ASP A 81 14.27 0.71 3.56
CA ASP A 81 14.24 0.17 2.19
C ASP A 81 12.92 0.44 1.44
N ALA A 82 11.89 0.92 2.14
CA ALA A 82 10.56 1.08 1.58
C ALA A 82 10.40 2.36 0.75
N GLY A 83 11.05 3.48 1.07
CA GLY A 83 11.01 4.72 0.28
C GLY A 83 9.64 5.42 0.14
N LEU A 84 8.53 4.69 0.25
CA LEU A 84 7.13 5.09 0.19
C LEU A 84 6.26 4.08 0.96
N VAL A 85 4.99 4.45 1.20
CA VAL A 85 3.95 3.55 1.72
C VAL A 85 2.91 3.29 0.63
N SER A 86 2.49 2.04 0.44
CA SER A 86 1.40 1.65 -0.45
C SER A 86 0.14 1.29 0.34
N SER A 87 -1.02 1.30 -0.32
CA SER A 87 -2.24 0.66 0.22
C SER A 87 -2.43 -0.71 -0.38
N GLU A 88 -3.05 -1.61 0.37
CA GLU A 88 -3.41 -2.95 -0.09
C GLU A 88 -4.88 -3.24 0.20
N PHE A 89 -5.63 -3.60 -0.84
CA PHE A 89 -6.99 -4.10 -0.67
C PHE A 89 -7.02 -5.62 -0.82
N PHE A 90 -7.53 -6.29 0.22
CA PHE A 90 -7.87 -7.69 0.17
C PHE A 90 -9.27 -7.83 -0.42
N MET A 91 -9.33 -8.37 -1.64
CA MET A 91 -10.56 -8.63 -2.38
C MET A 91 -11.00 -10.07 -2.09
N LEU A 92 -12.07 -10.22 -1.31
CA LEU A 92 -12.57 -11.52 -0.85
C LEU A 92 -13.48 -12.11 -1.94
N MET A 93 -12.86 -12.72 -2.94
CA MET A 93 -13.55 -13.45 -4.00
C MET A 93 -14.16 -14.75 -3.43
N PRO A 94 -15.17 -15.35 -4.07
CA PRO A 94 -15.83 -16.56 -3.56
C PRO A 94 -14.86 -17.72 -3.25
N ASP A 95 -13.83 -17.90 -4.09
CA ASP A 95 -12.93 -19.06 -4.01
C ASP A 95 -11.50 -18.70 -3.58
N GLN A 96 -11.17 -17.42 -3.42
CA GLN A 96 -9.81 -16.96 -3.11
C GLN A 96 -9.79 -15.51 -2.59
N VAL A 97 -8.68 -15.13 -1.96
CA VAL A 97 -8.42 -13.72 -1.62
C VAL A 97 -7.35 -13.20 -2.58
N LEU A 98 -7.66 -12.07 -3.24
CA LEU A 98 -6.71 -11.35 -4.08
C LEU A 98 -6.22 -10.10 -3.35
N VAL A 99 -4.99 -9.69 -3.61
CA VAL A 99 -4.39 -8.47 -3.03
C VAL A 99 -4.20 -7.44 -4.13
N TYR A 100 -4.75 -6.23 -3.95
CA TYR A 100 -4.74 -5.14 -4.93
C TYR A 100 -3.94 -3.97 -4.36
N GLY A 101 -2.82 -3.63 -5.00
CA GLY A 101 -1.94 -2.52 -4.61
C GLY A 101 -1.49 -1.70 -5.81
N ASP A 102 -1.21 -0.40 -5.75
CA ASP A 102 -1.77 0.58 -4.84
C ASP A 102 -3.11 1.07 -5.39
N CYS A 103 -4.08 1.33 -4.51
CA CYS A 103 -5.43 1.78 -4.85
C CYS A 103 -5.90 3.02 -4.06
N ALA A 104 -5.07 3.59 -3.18
CA ALA A 104 -5.46 4.71 -2.32
C ALA A 104 -4.38 5.77 -2.05
N VAL A 105 -3.08 5.49 -2.22
CA VAL A 105 -2.03 6.39 -1.72
C VAL A 105 -1.25 7.09 -2.84
N ASN A 106 -0.66 6.36 -3.79
CA ASN A 106 0.31 6.89 -4.73
C ASN A 106 -0.34 7.18 -6.11
N PRO A 107 -0.54 8.45 -6.51
CA PRO A 107 -1.30 8.80 -7.72
C PRO A 107 -0.67 8.30 -9.03
N ASN A 108 0.63 8.56 -9.21
CA ASN A 108 1.36 8.27 -10.44
C ASN A 108 2.77 7.76 -10.08
N PRO A 109 2.88 6.52 -9.57
CA PRO A 109 4.16 5.98 -9.15
C PRO A 109 5.11 5.84 -10.35
N THR A 110 6.39 6.13 -10.14
CA THR A 110 7.50 5.82 -11.04
C THR A 110 7.74 4.31 -11.12
N SER A 111 8.58 3.84 -12.06
CA SER A 111 8.95 2.42 -12.14
C SER A 111 9.61 1.90 -10.86
N GLU A 112 10.44 2.72 -10.23
CA GLU A 112 11.11 2.41 -8.98
C GLU A 112 10.12 2.29 -7.83
N GLU A 113 9.13 3.20 -7.77
CA GLU A 113 8.06 3.16 -6.77
C GLU A 113 7.11 1.97 -7.02
N LEU A 114 6.76 1.67 -8.27
CA LEU A 114 5.97 0.47 -8.62
C LEU A 114 6.68 -0.83 -8.21
N ALA A 115 8.00 -0.89 -8.35
CA ALA A 115 8.77 -2.04 -7.91
C ALA A 115 8.71 -2.21 -6.38
N ILE A 116 8.73 -1.11 -5.63
CA ILE A 116 8.57 -1.14 -4.17
C ILE A 116 7.14 -1.59 -3.82
N ILE A 117 6.12 -1.01 -4.44
CA ILE A 117 4.71 -1.38 -4.22
C ILE A 117 4.55 -2.88 -4.45
N ALA A 118 5.07 -3.42 -5.55
CA ALA A 118 4.98 -4.85 -5.85
C ALA A 118 5.59 -5.75 -4.77
N ILE A 119 6.74 -5.35 -4.21
CA ILE A 119 7.40 -6.09 -3.13
C ILE A 119 6.56 -5.98 -1.84
N GLN A 120 6.07 -4.79 -1.49
CA GLN A 120 5.22 -4.57 -0.32
C GLN A 120 3.90 -5.35 -0.40
N SER A 121 3.25 -5.36 -1.57
CA SER A 121 2.02 -6.12 -1.82
C SER A 121 2.28 -7.63 -1.70
N ALA A 122 3.41 -8.12 -2.22
CA ALA A 122 3.80 -9.53 -2.12
C ALA A 122 4.08 -9.96 -0.67
N ASP A 123 4.83 -9.14 0.07
CA ASP A 123 5.15 -9.41 1.47
C ASP A 123 3.87 -9.34 2.35
N SER A 124 2.96 -8.41 2.05
CA SER A 124 1.64 -8.34 2.71
C SER A 124 0.78 -9.57 2.40
N ALA A 125 0.71 -9.99 1.14
CA ALA A 125 0.00 -11.23 0.77
C ALA A 125 0.53 -12.43 1.55
N LYS A 126 1.86 -12.58 1.62
CA LYS A 126 2.52 -13.66 2.35
C LYS A 126 2.23 -13.62 3.85
N ALA A 127 2.21 -12.43 4.47
CA ALA A 127 1.88 -12.27 5.88
C ALA A 127 0.46 -12.74 6.23
N PHE A 128 -0.47 -12.65 5.27
CA PHE A 128 -1.85 -13.15 5.38
C PHE A 128 -2.01 -14.60 4.87
N GLY A 129 -0.91 -15.31 4.58
CA GLY A 129 -0.94 -16.71 4.13
C GLY A 129 -1.35 -16.90 2.67
N ILE A 130 -1.31 -15.83 1.86
CA ILE A 130 -1.60 -15.88 0.42
C ILE A 130 -0.27 -16.03 -0.32
N GLU A 131 -0.13 -17.10 -1.11
CA GLU A 131 1.07 -17.32 -1.93
C GLU A 131 1.17 -16.21 -3.01
N PRO A 132 2.24 -15.39 -3.02
CA PRO A 132 2.31 -14.24 -3.90
C PRO A 132 2.67 -14.62 -5.34
N LYS A 133 1.74 -14.36 -6.26
CA LYS A 133 1.93 -14.38 -7.71
C LYS A 133 1.58 -13.00 -8.24
N VAL A 134 2.61 -12.18 -8.44
CA VAL A 134 2.48 -10.73 -8.66
C VAL A 134 2.33 -10.42 -10.14
N ALA A 135 1.16 -9.92 -10.53
CA ALA A 135 0.91 -9.39 -11.86
C ALA A 135 1.04 -7.87 -11.86
N MET A 136 1.99 -7.35 -12.63
CA MET A 136 2.11 -5.91 -12.87
C MET A 136 1.18 -5.49 -14.01
N ILE A 137 0.12 -4.77 -13.67
CA ILE A 137 -1.01 -4.50 -14.56
C ILE A 137 -0.70 -3.36 -15.53
N SER A 138 -1.12 -3.55 -16.77
CA SER A 138 -1.06 -2.55 -17.84
C SER A 138 -2.17 -2.79 -18.86
N TYR A 139 -2.33 -1.89 -19.83
CA TYR A 139 -3.21 -2.11 -20.98
C TYR A 139 -2.59 -3.03 -22.03
N SER A 140 -1.31 -3.43 -21.89
CA SER A 140 -0.58 -4.34 -22.78
C SER A 140 -0.16 -5.62 -22.05
N THR A 141 -0.10 -6.74 -22.79
CA THR A 141 0.53 -7.99 -22.35
C THR A 141 1.82 -8.23 -23.13
N GLY A 142 2.96 -8.36 -22.45
CA GLY A 142 4.26 -8.55 -23.10
C GLY A 142 4.58 -7.43 -24.09
N THR A 143 4.78 -7.76 -25.37
CA THR A 143 5.10 -6.81 -26.45
C THR A 143 3.89 -6.36 -27.27
N SER A 144 2.66 -6.71 -26.86
CA SER A 144 1.44 -6.42 -27.65
C SER A 144 1.14 -4.93 -27.85
N GLY A 145 1.73 -4.08 -27.02
CA GLY A 145 1.64 -2.63 -27.06
C GLY A 145 2.94 -2.00 -26.58
N ALA A 146 3.19 -0.77 -26.98
CA ALA A 146 4.36 0.02 -26.62
C ALA A 146 3.91 1.41 -26.13
N GLY A 147 4.78 2.07 -25.36
CA GLY A 147 4.54 3.42 -24.88
C GLY A 147 5.01 3.62 -23.44
N PRO A 148 5.04 4.88 -22.97
CA PRO A 148 5.63 5.24 -21.68
C PRO A 148 5.05 4.46 -20.50
N ASP A 149 3.74 4.22 -20.47
CA ASP A 149 3.10 3.49 -19.38
C ASP A 149 3.41 1.98 -19.39
N VAL A 150 3.56 1.38 -20.57
CA VAL A 150 3.97 -0.03 -20.71
C VAL A 150 5.43 -0.20 -20.32
N GLU A 151 6.30 0.68 -20.81
CA GLU A 151 7.73 0.70 -20.49
C GLU A 151 7.97 0.95 -19.00
N LYS A 152 7.18 1.84 -18.39
CA LYS A 152 7.20 2.09 -16.94
C LYS A 152 6.97 0.79 -16.15
N VAL A 153 5.95 0.02 -16.53
CA VAL A 153 5.61 -1.24 -15.86
C VAL A 153 6.66 -2.32 -16.15
N ALA A 154 7.14 -2.43 -17.38
CA ALA A 154 8.18 -3.39 -17.75
C ALA A 154 9.47 -3.16 -16.95
N LYS A 155 9.91 -1.90 -16.85
CA LYS A 155 11.06 -1.51 -16.03
C LYS A 155 10.86 -1.86 -14.56
N ALA A 156 9.65 -1.68 -14.01
CA ALA A 156 9.35 -2.07 -12.63
C ALA A 156 9.52 -3.58 -12.41
N VAL A 157 9.06 -4.43 -13.34
CA VAL A 157 9.26 -5.89 -13.28
C VAL A 157 10.74 -6.26 -13.24
N GLU A 158 11.57 -5.65 -14.08
CA GLU A 158 13.02 -5.89 -14.11
C GLU A 158 13.69 -5.51 -12.78
N LEU A 159 13.28 -4.37 -12.20
CA LEU A 159 13.78 -3.91 -10.91
C LEU A 159 13.42 -4.89 -9.78
N VAL A 160 12.18 -5.40 -9.75
CA VAL A 160 11.76 -6.40 -8.76
C VAL A 160 12.54 -7.70 -8.95
N ARG A 161 12.64 -8.23 -10.18
CA ARG A 161 13.40 -9.47 -10.45
C ARG A 161 14.86 -9.38 -10.02
N THR A 162 15.46 -8.19 -10.13
CA THR A 162 16.83 -7.93 -9.67
C THR A 162 16.93 -7.91 -8.14
N LYS A 163 15.98 -7.24 -7.46
CA LYS A 163 16.00 -7.06 -6.00
C LYS A 163 15.49 -8.29 -5.21
N ARG A 164 14.51 -8.99 -5.77
CA ARG A 164 13.76 -10.10 -5.17
C ARG A 164 13.57 -11.23 -6.19
N PRO A 165 14.65 -11.92 -6.58
CA PRO A 165 14.59 -13.03 -7.54
C PRO A 165 13.77 -14.23 -7.04
N ASP A 166 13.41 -14.26 -5.74
CA ASP A 166 12.53 -15.24 -5.13
C ASP A 166 11.04 -15.03 -5.47
N LEU A 167 10.64 -13.82 -5.87
CA LEU A 167 9.23 -13.51 -6.13
C LEU A 167 8.78 -13.98 -7.51
N LEU A 168 7.63 -14.67 -7.57
CA LEU A 168 6.92 -14.92 -8.80
C LEU A 168 6.25 -13.63 -9.28
N ILE A 169 6.89 -12.94 -10.22
CA ILE A 169 6.41 -11.69 -10.80
C ILE A 169 6.43 -11.73 -12.33
N ASP A 170 5.36 -11.23 -12.94
CA ASP A 170 5.30 -11.01 -14.37
C ASP A 170 4.50 -9.77 -14.75
N GLY A 171 4.81 -9.25 -15.93
CA GLY A 171 4.29 -7.98 -16.41
C GLY A 171 5.11 -7.41 -17.56
N PRO A 172 4.59 -6.44 -18.30
CA PRO A 172 3.23 -5.90 -18.19
C PRO A 172 2.17 -6.94 -18.60
N LEU A 173 1.09 -7.04 -17.83
CA LEU A 173 -0.04 -7.93 -18.10
C LEU A 173 -1.35 -7.15 -18.15
N GLN A 174 -2.22 -7.47 -19.11
CA GLN A 174 -3.61 -7.07 -19.02
C GLN A 174 -4.32 -7.83 -17.89
N TYR A 175 -5.37 -7.22 -17.34
CA TYR A 175 -6.08 -7.81 -16.21
C TYR A 175 -6.70 -9.19 -16.53
N ASP A 176 -7.21 -9.38 -17.76
CA ASP A 176 -7.71 -10.67 -18.22
C ASP A 176 -6.60 -11.72 -18.31
N ALA A 177 -5.42 -11.35 -18.83
CA ALA A 177 -4.24 -12.20 -18.89
C ALA A 177 -3.73 -12.58 -17.49
N ALA A 178 -3.86 -11.69 -16.50
CA ALA A 178 -3.46 -11.96 -15.12
C ALA A 178 -4.45 -12.89 -14.37
N SER A 179 -5.75 -12.74 -14.62
CA SER A 179 -6.82 -13.36 -13.81
C SER A 179 -7.48 -14.59 -14.43
N VAL A 180 -7.50 -14.73 -15.76
CA VAL A 180 -8.24 -15.81 -16.44
C VAL A 180 -7.26 -16.86 -17.00
N PRO A 181 -7.29 -18.13 -16.52
CA PRO A 181 -6.33 -19.16 -16.93
C PRO A 181 -6.22 -19.36 -18.45
N SER A 182 -7.34 -19.37 -19.16
CA SER A 182 -7.37 -19.55 -20.62
C SER A 182 -6.73 -18.37 -21.37
N VAL A 183 -6.92 -17.14 -20.89
CA VAL A 183 -6.34 -15.93 -21.47
C VAL A 183 -4.85 -15.85 -21.14
N GLY A 184 -4.46 -16.14 -19.90
CA GLY A 184 -3.06 -16.21 -19.48
C GLY A 184 -2.27 -17.20 -20.34
N LYS A 185 -2.79 -18.43 -20.50
CA LYS A 185 -2.18 -19.45 -21.37
C LYS A 185 -2.06 -19.00 -22.84
N SER A 186 -3.01 -18.20 -23.33
CA SER A 186 -2.99 -17.71 -24.71
C SER A 186 -2.05 -16.53 -24.93
N LYS A 187 -1.99 -15.58 -23.99
CA LYS A 187 -1.25 -14.32 -24.15
C LYS A 187 0.17 -14.36 -23.56
N ALA A 188 0.40 -15.20 -22.55
CA ALA A 188 1.67 -15.35 -21.85
C ALA A 188 1.89 -16.83 -21.44
N PRO A 189 2.04 -17.76 -22.40
CA PRO A 189 2.06 -19.21 -22.14
C PRO A 189 3.17 -19.69 -21.21
N ASP A 190 4.31 -18.99 -21.20
CA ASP A 190 5.50 -19.34 -20.40
C ASP A 190 5.53 -18.63 -19.03
N SER A 191 4.49 -17.85 -18.71
CA SER A 191 4.42 -17.11 -17.46
C SER A 191 4.01 -18.01 -16.30
N ALA A 192 4.77 -17.95 -15.20
CA ALA A 192 4.41 -18.56 -13.93
C ALA A 192 3.34 -17.77 -13.15
N VAL A 193 2.88 -16.62 -13.66
CA VAL A 193 1.90 -15.73 -13.00
C VAL A 193 0.61 -15.60 -13.80
N ALA A 194 0.70 -15.47 -15.13
CA ALA A 194 -0.47 -15.20 -15.97
C ALA A 194 -1.58 -16.25 -15.79
N GLY A 195 -2.81 -15.78 -15.65
CA GLY A 195 -4.01 -16.58 -15.45
C GLY A 195 -4.19 -17.14 -14.04
N GLN A 196 -3.26 -16.87 -13.13
CA GLN A 196 -3.26 -17.39 -11.77
C GLN A 196 -2.67 -16.39 -10.76
N ALA A 197 -2.71 -15.10 -11.08
CA ALA A 197 -2.20 -14.05 -10.21
C ALA A 197 -3.04 -13.96 -8.92
N THR A 198 -2.36 -13.76 -7.80
CA THR A 198 -2.97 -13.52 -6.47
C THR A 198 -2.75 -12.10 -5.98
N VAL A 199 -1.74 -11.41 -6.53
CA VAL A 199 -1.40 -10.02 -6.23
C VAL A 199 -1.43 -9.21 -7.52
N PHE A 200 -2.19 -8.12 -7.53
CA PHE A 200 -2.40 -7.25 -8.68
C PHE A 200 -1.84 -5.88 -8.37
N VAL A 201 -0.79 -5.48 -9.11
CA VAL A 201 -0.13 -4.19 -8.92
C VAL A 201 -0.53 -3.23 -10.03
N PHE A 202 -1.23 -2.15 -9.69
CA PHE A 202 -1.78 -1.19 -10.65
C PHE A 202 -0.76 -0.10 -11.01
N PRO A 203 -0.76 0.39 -12.27
CA PRO A 203 0.24 1.33 -12.77
C PRO A 203 0.07 2.76 -12.25
N ASP A 204 -1.12 3.09 -11.76
CA ASP A 204 -1.52 4.39 -11.21
C ASP A 204 -2.81 4.27 -10.38
N LEU A 205 -3.08 5.31 -9.59
CA LEU A 205 -4.22 5.35 -8.68
C LEU A 205 -5.57 5.39 -9.39
N ASN A 206 -5.67 6.01 -10.57
CA ASN A 206 -6.94 6.04 -11.30
C ASN A 206 -7.34 4.62 -11.72
N THR A 207 -6.38 3.85 -12.22
CA THR A 207 -6.57 2.46 -12.62
C THR A 207 -6.87 1.58 -11.41
N GLY A 208 -6.08 1.68 -10.32
CA GLY A 208 -6.29 0.89 -9.12
C GLY A 208 -7.62 1.20 -8.43
N ASN A 209 -7.88 2.48 -8.14
CA ASN A 209 -9.09 2.92 -7.44
C ASN A 209 -10.38 2.57 -8.20
N THR A 210 -10.39 2.80 -9.51
CA THR A 210 -11.54 2.48 -10.35
C THR A 210 -11.76 0.97 -10.42
N THR A 211 -10.69 0.20 -10.62
CA THR A 211 -10.78 -1.26 -10.78
C THR A 211 -11.27 -1.95 -9.51
N TYR A 212 -10.70 -1.67 -8.33
CA TYR A 212 -11.14 -2.37 -7.11
C TYR A 212 -12.60 -2.07 -6.79
N LYS A 213 -13.06 -0.82 -6.98
CA LYS A 213 -14.46 -0.43 -6.77
C LYS A 213 -15.38 -1.08 -7.80
N ALA A 214 -14.98 -1.13 -9.07
CA ALA A 214 -15.75 -1.76 -10.12
C ALA A 214 -15.92 -3.27 -9.85
N VAL A 215 -14.85 -3.96 -9.48
CA VAL A 215 -14.88 -5.38 -9.10
C VAL A 215 -15.71 -5.59 -7.85
N GLN A 216 -15.50 -4.80 -6.79
CA GLN A 216 -16.29 -4.86 -5.55
C GLN A 216 -17.80 -4.80 -5.83
N ARG A 217 -18.22 -3.81 -6.63
CA ARG A 217 -19.64 -3.56 -6.92
C ARG A 217 -20.23 -4.58 -7.89
N SER A 218 -19.47 -4.95 -8.92
CA SER A 218 -19.98 -5.83 -9.99
C SER A 218 -19.99 -7.30 -9.57
N ALA A 219 -18.99 -7.74 -8.79
CA ALA A 219 -18.91 -9.09 -8.27
C ALA A 219 -19.60 -9.25 -6.90
N ASN A 220 -20.09 -8.16 -6.31
CA ASN A 220 -20.71 -8.14 -4.97
C ASN A 220 -19.83 -8.81 -3.90
N VAL A 221 -18.55 -8.46 -3.89
CA VAL A 221 -17.54 -9.02 -2.97
C VAL A 221 -17.19 -8.02 -1.88
N LEU A 222 -16.74 -8.53 -0.73
CA LEU A 222 -16.18 -7.70 0.32
C LEU A 222 -14.76 -7.29 -0.05
N SER A 223 -14.41 -6.03 0.22
CA SER A 223 -13.04 -5.52 0.11
C SER A 223 -12.60 -5.01 1.48
N VAL A 224 -11.45 -5.47 1.96
CA VAL A 224 -10.84 -5.01 3.23
C VAL A 224 -9.60 -4.17 2.87
N GLY A 225 -9.53 -2.94 3.38
CA GLY A 225 -8.43 -2.00 3.12
C GLY A 225 -8.78 -0.60 3.66
N PRO A 226 -8.08 0.47 3.22
CA PRO A 226 -6.87 0.44 2.39
C PRO A 226 -5.63 -0.10 3.10
#